data_AF-A0A1J5TE51-F1
#
_entry.id   AF-A0A1J5TE51-F1
#
_cell.length_a   1.000
_cell.length_b   1.000
_cell.length_c   1.000
_cell.angle_alpha   90.00
_cell.angle_beta   90.00
_cell.angle_gamma   90.00
#
_symmetry.space_group_name_H-M   'P 1'
#
loop_
_entity.id
_entity.type
_entity.pdbx_description
1 polymer ?
#
loop_
_entity_poly.entity_id
_entity_poly.type
_entity_poly.pdbx_seq_one_letter_code
_entity_poly.pdbx_strand_id
1 'polypeptide(L)'
;MARHTTPDHARLDRVVAAARKQRELREAGYRERALKLFPWICCRCGREFSGARLRELTVHHKDHNHDNNPADGSNWELLCIYCHDNEHARVLDEAARVRDAGGHAAATHQPFAELKKLLQKE
;
A
#
# COMPACT_ATOMS: atom_id res chain seq x y z
N MET A 1 22.33 41.40 -4.78
CA MET A 1 22.21 40.58 -3.56
C MET A 1 20.78 40.08 -3.47
N ALA A 2 20.53 38.78 -3.67
CA ALA A 2 19.19 38.21 -3.57
C ALA A 2 18.74 38.21 -2.10
N ARG A 3 17.60 38.86 -1.81
CA ARG A 3 16.99 38.84 -0.48
C ARG A 3 16.30 37.50 -0.28
N HIS A 4 16.86 36.63 0.54
CA HIS A 4 16.15 35.45 1.03
C HIS A 4 15.13 35.91 2.08
N THR A 5 13.84 35.86 1.72
CA THR A 5 12.75 36.11 2.65
C THR A 5 12.51 34.84 3.45
N THR A 6 12.67 34.90 4.77
CA THR A 6 12.37 33.76 5.64
C THR A 6 10.86 33.49 5.60
N PRO A 7 10.41 32.28 5.25
CA PRO A 7 8.99 31.98 5.20
C PRO A 7 8.36 32.03 6.60
N ASP A 8 7.15 32.57 6.69
CA ASP A 8 6.36 32.61 7.93
C ASP A 8 5.92 31.17 8.29
N HIS A 9 6.65 30.56 9.21
CA HIS A 9 6.41 29.20 9.68
C HIS A 9 5.01 29.00 10.28
N ALA A 10 4.45 30.01 10.98
CA ALA A 10 3.12 29.90 11.59
C ALA A 10 1.98 29.92 10.56
N ARG A 11 2.21 30.53 9.40
CA ARG A 11 1.31 30.44 8.25
C ARG A 11 1.42 29.08 7.55
N LEU A 12 2.65 28.58 7.37
CA LEU A 12 2.89 27.25 6.78
C LEU A 12 2.24 26.14 7.62
N ASP A 13 2.42 26.17 8.94
CA ASP A 13 1.84 25.17 9.85
C ASP A 13 0.30 25.13 9.77
N ARG A 14 -0.35 26.30 9.69
CA ARG A 14 -1.82 26.40 9.50
C ARG A 14 -2.26 25.80 8.17
N VAL A 15 -1.53 26.07 7.09
CA VAL A 15 -1.85 25.54 5.76
C VAL A 15 -1.70 24.02 5.74
N VAL A 16 -0.60 23.50 6.30
CA VAL A 16 -0.36 22.05 6.40
C VAL A 16 -1.43 21.37 7.26
N ALA A 17 -1.78 21.93 8.42
CA ALA A 17 -2.82 21.39 9.28
C ALA A 17 -4.19 21.35 8.59
N ALA A 18 -4.57 22.41 7.88
CA ALA A 18 -5.82 22.46 7.12
C ALA A 18 -5.85 21.42 5.98
N ALA A 19 -4.74 21.24 5.26
CA ALA A 19 -4.62 20.25 4.20
C ALA A 19 -4.76 18.80 4.73
N ARG A 20 -4.15 18.49 5.88
CA ARG A 20 -4.31 17.18 6.54
C ARG A 20 -5.75 16.91 6.94
N LYS A 21 -6.42 17.88 7.56
CA LYS A 21 -7.84 17.75 7.96
C LYS A 21 -8.77 17.55 6.75
N GLN A 22 -8.56 18.28 5.66
CA GLN A 22 -9.35 18.09 4.43
C GLN A 22 -9.08 16.75 3.76
N ARG A 23 -7.85 16.24 3.83
CA ARG A 23 -7.53 14.87 3.41
C ARG A 23 -8.34 13.89 4.25
N GLU A 24 -8.22 13.90 5.57
CA GLU A 24 -8.95 13.01 6.49
C GLU A 24 -10.48 12.99 6.26
N LEU A 25 -11.09 14.16 6.00
CA LEU A 25 -12.52 14.25 5.69
C LEU A 25 -12.90 13.57 4.36
N ARG A 26 -12.05 13.68 3.33
CA ARG A 26 -12.23 12.95 2.07
C ARG A 26 -11.98 11.45 2.26
N GLU A 27 -11.00 11.11 3.11
CA GLU A 27 -10.67 9.73 3.46
C GLU A 27 -11.79 9.01 4.19
N ALA A 28 -12.46 9.69 5.13
CA ALA A 28 -13.69 9.19 5.72
C ALA A 28 -14.71 8.91 4.59
N GLY A 29 -15.03 9.91 3.77
CA GLY A 29 -16.08 9.78 2.76
C GLY A 29 -15.93 8.59 1.82
N TYR A 30 -14.74 8.32 1.28
CA TYR A 30 -14.53 7.13 0.45
C TYR A 30 -14.47 5.83 1.27
N ARG A 31 -13.97 5.87 2.50
CA ARG A 31 -13.91 4.71 3.39
C ARG A 31 -15.30 4.19 3.73
N GLU A 32 -16.20 5.07 4.15
CA GLU A 32 -17.58 4.66 4.44
C GLU A 32 -18.29 4.12 3.20
N ARG A 33 -17.97 4.66 2.01
CA ARG A 33 -18.49 4.13 0.74
C ARG A 33 -17.94 2.73 0.44
N ALA A 34 -16.63 2.51 0.57
CA ALA A 34 -16.02 1.21 0.34
C ALA A 34 -16.56 0.14 1.29
N LEU A 35 -16.75 0.47 2.58
CA LEU A 35 -17.34 -0.45 3.57
C LEU A 35 -18.81 -0.80 3.29
N LYS A 36 -19.52 0.00 2.48
CA LYS A 36 -20.89 -0.30 2.02
C LYS A 36 -20.90 -1.13 0.73
N LEU A 37 -19.89 -0.97 -0.13
CA LEU A 37 -19.81 -1.64 -1.43
C LEU A 37 -19.21 -3.04 -1.34
N PHE A 38 -18.25 -3.24 -0.43
CA PHE A 38 -17.46 -4.47 -0.35
C PHE A 38 -17.76 -5.28 0.91
N PRO A 39 -17.62 -6.62 0.85
CA PRO A 39 -17.65 -7.44 2.05
C PRO A 39 -16.52 -7.04 2.99
N TRP A 40 -16.75 -7.16 4.30
CA TRP A 40 -15.78 -6.80 5.33
C TRP A 40 -14.68 -7.86 5.49
N ILE A 41 -14.03 -8.21 4.38
CA ILE A 41 -13.04 -9.25 4.25
C ILE A 41 -11.80 -8.63 3.61
N CYS A 42 -10.62 -8.93 4.15
CA CYS A 42 -9.37 -8.50 3.55
C CYS A 42 -9.11 -9.25 2.23
N CYS A 43 -9.00 -8.54 1.11
CA CYS A 43 -8.76 -9.11 -0.22
C CYS A 43 -7.43 -9.87 -0.35
N ARG A 44 -6.46 -9.64 0.55
CA ARG A 44 -5.14 -10.28 0.51
C ARG A 44 -5.03 -11.53 1.38
N CYS A 45 -5.56 -11.51 2.61
CA CYS A 45 -5.41 -12.63 3.56
C CYS A 45 -6.72 -13.35 3.89
N GLY A 46 -7.86 -12.89 3.37
CA GLY A 46 -9.16 -13.54 3.57
C GLY A 46 -9.76 -13.41 4.96
N ARG A 47 -9.12 -12.68 5.90
CA ARG A 47 -9.68 -12.44 7.23
C ARG A 47 -10.92 -11.57 7.15
N GLU A 48 -11.97 -11.97 7.87
CA GLU A 48 -13.20 -11.20 8.05
C GLU A 48 -13.11 -10.27 9.28
N PHE A 49 -13.77 -9.13 9.20
CA PHE A 49 -13.79 -8.07 10.20
C PHE A 49 -15.23 -7.66 10.50
N SER A 50 -15.50 -7.33 11.77
CA SER A 50 -16.83 -6.88 12.22
C SER A 50 -16.73 -6.04 13.48
N GLY A 51 -17.79 -5.29 13.78
CA GLY A 51 -17.89 -4.45 14.98
C GLY A 51 -16.70 -3.51 15.14
N ALA A 52 -16.09 -3.51 16.34
CA ALA A 52 -14.95 -2.65 16.67
C ALA A 52 -13.70 -2.92 15.81
N ARG A 53 -13.58 -4.11 15.20
CA ARG A 53 -12.43 -4.48 14.36
C ARG A 53 -12.52 -3.91 12.94
N LEU A 54 -13.66 -3.36 12.50
CA LEU A 54 -13.78 -2.74 11.18
C LEU A 54 -12.80 -1.57 10.96
N ARG A 55 -12.35 -0.92 12.04
CA ARG A 55 -11.30 0.11 11.97
C ARG A 55 -9.98 -0.42 11.41
N GLU A 56 -9.73 -1.73 11.54
CA GLU A 56 -8.51 -2.39 11.04
C GLU A 56 -8.59 -2.71 9.55
N LEU A 57 -9.77 -2.60 8.93
CA LEU A 57 -9.98 -2.80 7.51
C LEU A 57 -9.91 -1.45 6.79
N THR A 58 -8.90 -1.23 5.97
CA THR A 58 -8.58 0.02 5.30
C THR A 58 -8.82 -0.06 3.79
N VAL A 59 -9.09 1.09 3.18
CA VAL A 59 -9.19 1.21 1.72
C VAL A 59 -7.79 1.36 1.16
N HIS A 60 -7.48 0.53 0.17
CA HIS A 60 -6.29 0.65 -0.66
C HIS A 60 -6.71 1.07 -2.08
N HIS A 61 -6.00 2.04 -2.65
CA HIS A 61 -6.19 2.49 -4.03
C HIS A 61 -5.27 1.68 -4.95
N LYS A 62 -5.86 0.89 -5.86
CA LYS A 62 -5.11 -0.03 -6.73
C LYS A 62 -4.10 0.69 -7.63
N ASP A 63 -4.46 1.88 -8.10
CA ASP A 63 -3.59 2.74 -8.91
C ASP A 63 -2.69 3.67 -8.08
N HIS A 64 -2.72 3.58 -6.75
CA HIS A 64 -2.01 4.44 -5.80
C HIS A 64 -2.39 5.94 -5.84
N ASN A 65 -3.39 6.30 -6.65
CA ASN A 65 -3.90 7.66 -6.76
C ASN A 65 -5.09 7.86 -5.81
N HIS A 66 -4.82 8.55 -4.71
CA HIS A 66 -5.80 8.82 -3.65
C HIS A 66 -6.92 9.78 -4.08
N ASP A 67 -6.77 10.48 -5.22
CA ASP A 67 -7.79 11.36 -5.78
C ASP A 67 -8.74 10.61 -6.75
N ASN A 68 -8.34 9.43 -7.27
CA ASN A 68 -9.17 8.62 -8.15
C ASN A 68 -10.19 7.77 -7.35
N ASN A 69 -11.37 8.35 -7.13
CA ASN A 69 -12.40 7.82 -6.22
C ASN A 69 -13.74 7.53 -6.94
N PRO A 70 -13.78 6.55 -7.86
CA PRO A 70 -14.95 6.29 -8.70
C PRO A 70 -16.17 5.88 -7.86
N ALA A 71 -17.37 6.13 -8.39
CA ALA A 71 -18.64 5.91 -7.69
C ALA A 71 -18.83 4.44 -7.26
N ASP A 72 -18.41 3.53 -8.14
CA ASP A 72 -18.53 2.07 -8.05
C ASP A 72 -17.43 1.39 -7.22
N GLY A 73 -16.44 2.15 -6.74
CA GLY A 73 -15.30 1.62 -6.00
C GLY A 73 -14.33 0.77 -6.82
N SER A 74 -14.38 0.81 -8.15
CA SER A 74 -13.51 -0.01 -9.03
C SER A 74 -12.01 0.13 -8.76
N ASN A 75 -11.56 1.31 -8.29
CA ASN A 75 -10.18 1.59 -7.90
C ASN A 75 -9.83 1.18 -6.45
N TRP A 76 -10.77 0.63 -5.69
CA TRP A 76 -10.59 0.33 -4.29
C TRP A 76 -10.52 -1.17 -4.02
N GLU A 77 -9.81 -1.52 -2.95
CA GLU A 77 -9.93 -2.82 -2.29
C GLU A 77 -9.83 -2.65 -0.77
N LEU A 78 -10.38 -3.61 -0.02
CA LEU A 78 -10.32 -3.61 1.43
C LEU A 78 -9.19 -4.50 1.91
N LEU A 79 -8.23 -3.93 2.62
CA LEU A 79 -7.07 -4.63 3.19
C LEU A 79 -7.00 -4.43 4.70
N CYS A 80 -6.58 -5.46 5.44
CA CYS A 80 -6.22 -5.25 6.84
C CYS A 80 -4.95 -4.40 6.92
N ILE A 81 -4.76 -3.65 8.00
CA ILE A 81 -3.59 -2.76 8.20
C ILE A 81 -2.26 -3.41 7.80
N TYR A 82 -2.04 -4.68 8.17
CA TYR A 82 -0.80 -5.39 7.84
C TYR A 82 -0.65 -5.69 6.35
N CYS A 83 -1.74 -6.09 5.69
CA CYS A 83 -1.70 -6.35 4.25
C CYS A 83 -1.59 -5.05 3.46
N HIS A 84 -2.17 -3.98 3.97
CA HIS A 84 -2.10 -2.67 3.35
C HIS A 84 -0.66 -2.14 3.36
N ASP A 85 -0.02 -2.10 4.52
CA ASP A 85 1.36 -1.64 4.66
C ASP A 85 2.33 -2.49 3.83
N ASN A 86 2.14 -3.80 3.81
CA ASN A 86 2.95 -4.71 3.01
C ASN A 86 2.79 -4.47 1.50
N GLU A 87 1.61 -4.08 1.01
CA GLU A 87 1.42 -3.80 -0.41
C GLU A 87 2.20 -2.54 -0.83
N HIS A 88 2.14 -1.48 -0.02
CA HIS A 88 2.97 -0.29 -0.21
C HIS A 88 4.47 -0.61 -0.17
N ALA A 89 4.90 -1.48 0.75
CA ALA A 89 6.29 -1.90 0.86
C ALA A 89 6.78 -2.65 -0.39
N ARG A 90 5.96 -3.55 -0.96
CA ARG A 90 6.33 -4.32 -2.17
C ARG A 90 6.59 -3.42 -3.37
N VAL A 91 5.80 -2.37 -3.54
CA VAL A 91 5.97 -1.41 -4.65
C VAL A 91 7.30 -0.66 -4.50
N LEU A 92 7.66 -0.26 -3.28
CA LEU A 92 8.95 0.37 -3.00
C LEU A 92 10.12 -0.61 -3.25
N ASP A 93 9.98 -1.86 -2.81
CA ASP A 93 10.99 -2.91 -3.01
C ASP A 93 11.20 -3.23 -4.50
N GLU A 94 10.12 -3.31 -5.29
CA GLU A 94 10.19 -3.53 -6.73
C GLU A 94 10.90 -2.37 -7.42
N ALA A 95 10.53 -1.13 -7.08
CA ALA A 95 11.21 0.06 -7.59
C ALA A 95 12.71 0.08 -7.21
N ALA A 96 13.07 -0.41 -6.01
CA ALA A 96 14.47 -0.53 -5.60
C ALA A 96 15.22 -1.61 -6.41
N ARG A 97 14.61 -2.77 -6.67
CA ARG A 97 15.23 -3.86 -7.46
C ARG A 97 15.51 -3.46 -8.91
N VAL A 98 14.62 -2.70 -9.55
CA VAL A 98 14.84 -2.21 -10.93
C VAL A 98 16.06 -1.28 -11.00
N ARG A 99 16.36 -0.54 -9.91
CA ARG A 99 17.51 0.36 -9.84
C ARG A 99 18.84 -0.37 -9.60
N ASP A 100 18.80 -1.60 -9.09
CA ASP A 100 19.98 -2.44 -8.83
C ASP A 100 20.27 -3.45 -9.97
N ALA A 101 19.95 -3.09 -11.22
CA ALA A 101 20.27 -3.91 -12.40
C ALA A 101 21.78 -4.02 -12.70
N GLY A 102 22.66 -3.81 -11.71
CA GLY A 102 24.07 -4.13 -11.80
C GLY A 102 24.23 -5.64 -11.83
N GLY A 103 24.65 -6.18 -12.99
CA GLY A 103 24.71 -7.61 -13.28
C GLY A 103 25.23 -8.46 -12.12
N HIS A 104 24.32 -9.12 -11.41
CA HIS A 104 24.68 -10.09 -10.39
C HIS A 104 25.35 -11.29 -11.06
N ALA A 105 26.48 -11.74 -10.50
CA ALA A 105 27.14 -12.95 -10.97
C ALA A 105 26.16 -14.12 -10.93
N ALA A 106 26.12 -14.92 -12.00
CA ALA A 106 25.22 -16.06 -12.09
C ALA A 106 25.43 -17.02 -10.91
N ALA A 107 24.35 -17.40 -10.23
CA ALA A 107 24.41 -18.34 -9.12
C ALA A 107 24.86 -19.73 -9.62
N THR A 108 25.98 -20.22 -9.11
CA THR A 108 26.53 -21.55 -9.46
C THR A 108 26.05 -22.66 -8.53
N HIS A 109 25.34 -22.33 -7.44
CA HIS A 109 24.91 -23.29 -6.43
C HIS A 109 23.68 -24.10 -6.90
N GLN A 110 23.81 -25.44 -6.87
CA GLN A 110 22.74 -26.37 -7.26
C GLN A 110 22.25 -27.18 -6.04
N PRO A 111 21.36 -26.63 -5.19
CA PRO A 111 20.92 -27.28 -3.94
C PRO A 111 20.14 -28.58 -4.13
N PHE A 112 19.61 -28.81 -5.35
CA PHE A 112 18.79 -29.95 -5.70
C PHE A 112 19.41 -30.83 -6.80
N ALA A 113 20.72 -30.74 -7.03
CA ALA A 113 21.40 -31.52 -8.08
C ALA A 113 21.10 -33.03 -8.00
N GLU A 114 20.89 -33.53 -6.78
CA GLU A 114 20.67 -34.95 -6.49
C GLU A 114 19.18 -35.32 -6.31
N LEU A 115 18.26 -34.36 -6.40
CA LEU A 115 16.82 -34.58 -6.19
C LEU A 115 16.25 -35.62 -7.16
N LYS A 116 16.71 -35.62 -8.41
CA LYS A 116 16.29 -36.60 -9.43
C LYS A 116 16.64 -38.04 -9.03
N LYS A 117 17.77 -38.27 -8.36
CA LYS A 117 18.17 -39.62 -7.91
C LYS A 117 17.33 -40.10 -6.72
N LEU A 118 16.86 -39.18 -5.88
CA LEU A 118 15.96 -39.50 -4.77
C LEU A 118 14.54 -39.86 -5.25
N LEU A 119 14.06 -39.20 -6.30
CA LEU A 119 12.73 -39.47 -6.88
C LEU A 119 12.65 -40.78 -7.69
N GLN A 120 13.79 -41.38 -8.05
CA GLN A 120 13.87 -42.64 -8.81
C GLN A 120 14.12 -43.86 -7.92
N LYS A 121 14.09 -43.69 -6.60
CA LYS A 121 14.35 -44.75 -5.61
C LYS A 121 13.09 -45.46 -5.11
N GLU A 122 11.95 -45.27 -5.78
CA GLU A 122 10.71 -46.02 -5.55
C GLU A 122 10.56 -47.17 -6.54
#